data_AF-A0AA39ZVF8-F1
#
_entry.id   AF-A0AA39ZVF8-F1
#
_cell.length_a   1.000
_cell.length_b   1.000
_cell.length_c   1.000
_cell.angle_alpha   90.00
_cell.angle_beta   90.00
_cell.angle_gamma   90.00
#
_symmetry.space_group_name_H-M   'P 1'
#
loop_
_entity.id
_entity.type
_entity.pdbx_description
1 polymer ?
#
loop_
_entity_poly.entity_id
_entity_poly.type
_entity_poly.pdbx_seq_one_letter_code
_entity_poly.pdbx_strand_id
1 'polypeptide(L)'
;MASEITPDGQVIAPLNITNPAPTFDLRGFRWGVADKLNHPTQHQHQVVPPTGEAPRLPPDHKQFDDQLGISGDERPPPLPFPLAQFKGAYAGNGFNLIFRPAPFKQLSGGPDGPNDNHLQLTLTTEQLTFGPTLGDIPNRGLGAQNDIMLGGLPYLQTIQDVTNEVTGKGDKPRTNVPNGIHFEPGMWLSVPAAETFQTSEEQKRGSIVRMASIPHGTTINAQGLIPEPVQGTHLGGRPGPPIFNDVDTTPFRFGDETAKVSFQSMDATKVNSLRTPPDLGKFNETTGTGRITTAIIKNPNIVLQDAIRGLDITETISFEVATGPPAAKLNGGGTANISFLNGKQATITNQPPGRDDSPNAHAPFMSSRFWIETVQYRVTVPKLAANETILLRPTLPEGSTAPTPQFAITAPGTGVPALTTITVPGIQIQYSQMVHLNFGPNPNLMLTWPHVSVATLVPTGPQPFQIK
;
A
#
# COMPACT_ATOMS: atom_id res chain seq x y z
N MET A 1 7.33 -2.50 -16.47
CA MET A 1 7.66 -3.78 -15.80
C MET A 1 8.83 -3.62 -14.83
N ALA A 2 8.55 -3.12 -13.64
CA ALA A 2 9.55 -2.71 -12.67
C ALA A 2 10.28 -3.92 -12.03
N SER A 3 11.61 -3.79 -11.92
CA SER A 3 12.60 -4.61 -11.19
C SER A 3 12.97 -6.00 -11.65
N GLU A 4 14.29 -6.17 -11.85
CA GLU A 4 14.94 -7.48 -11.86
C GLU A 4 14.89 -8.06 -10.45
N ILE A 5 14.17 -9.16 -10.39
CA ILE A 5 14.39 -10.27 -9.49
C ILE A 5 15.85 -10.74 -9.72
N THR A 6 16.60 -11.12 -8.68
CA THR A 6 17.94 -11.71 -8.89
C THR A 6 17.86 -12.92 -9.85
N PRO A 7 18.96 -13.35 -10.49
CA PRO A 7 18.95 -14.53 -11.38
C PRO A 7 18.39 -15.82 -10.72
N ASP A 8 18.39 -15.89 -9.39
CA ASP A 8 17.82 -16.97 -8.56
C ASP A 8 16.41 -16.69 -8.00
N GLY A 9 15.72 -15.65 -8.47
CA GLY A 9 14.32 -15.44 -8.13
C GLY A 9 14.06 -14.58 -6.88
N GLN A 10 15.06 -13.91 -6.30
CA GLN A 10 14.85 -13.10 -5.09
C GLN A 10 14.27 -11.72 -5.39
N VAL A 11 13.25 -11.35 -4.63
CA VAL A 11 12.84 -9.96 -4.48
C VAL A 11 13.97 -9.25 -3.73
N ILE A 12 14.69 -8.39 -4.44
CA ILE A 12 15.66 -7.48 -3.84
C ILE A 12 14.89 -6.56 -2.91
N ALA A 13 15.02 -6.79 -1.60
CA ALA A 13 14.47 -5.88 -0.62
C ALA A 13 15.08 -4.48 -0.82
N PRO A 14 14.28 -3.41 -0.64
CA PRO A 14 14.72 -2.01 -0.66
C PRO A 14 16.07 -1.82 0.05
N LEU A 15 16.95 -0.95 -0.47
CA LEU A 15 18.33 -0.68 0.00
C LEU A 15 18.51 -0.43 1.52
N ASN A 16 17.43 -0.18 2.25
CA ASN A 16 17.40 0.08 3.71
C ASN A 16 16.42 -0.82 4.48
N ILE A 17 15.96 -1.92 3.89
CA ILE A 17 14.99 -2.85 4.49
C ILE A 17 15.52 -4.27 4.28
N THR A 18 16.72 -4.55 4.78
CA THR A 18 17.31 -5.90 4.76
C THR A 18 16.64 -6.84 5.77
N ASN A 19 15.85 -6.28 6.69
CA ASN A 19 14.91 -6.97 7.54
C ASN A 19 13.50 -6.44 7.22
N PRO A 20 12.42 -7.25 7.29
CA PRO A 20 11.07 -6.71 7.28
C PRO A 20 11.00 -5.53 8.25
N ALA A 21 10.24 -4.49 7.91
CA ALA A 21 9.98 -3.39 8.83
C ALA A 21 9.77 -3.94 10.24
N PRO A 22 10.42 -3.36 11.28
CA PRO A 22 10.34 -3.91 12.62
C PRO A 22 8.87 -4.16 12.95
N THR A 23 8.53 -5.43 13.18
CA THR A 23 7.18 -5.80 13.57
C THR A 23 6.84 -4.95 14.79
N PHE A 24 5.77 -4.17 14.70
CA PHE A 24 5.28 -3.39 15.83
C PHE A 24 5.08 -4.36 17.01
N ASP A 25 5.93 -4.25 18.02
CA ASP A 25 5.78 -5.03 19.24
C ASP A 25 4.67 -4.37 20.05
N LEU A 26 3.47 -4.93 19.93
CA LEU A 26 2.30 -4.49 20.67
C LEU A 26 2.14 -5.22 22.01
N ARG A 27 3.14 -6.01 22.45
CA ARG A 27 3.06 -6.72 23.74
C ARG A 27 2.89 -5.72 24.88
N GLY A 28 1.82 -5.90 25.67
CA GLY A 28 1.46 -5.02 26.77
C GLY A 28 0.64 -3.78 26.38
N PHE A 29 0.48 -3.48 25.08
CA PHE A 29 -0.43 -2.42 24.64
C PHE A 29 -1.88 -2.88 24.82
N ARG A 30 -2.66 -2.12 25.58
CA ARG A 30 -4.09 -2.35 25.78
C ARG A 30 -4.80 -1.00 25.69
N TRP A 31 -5.93 -0.98 24.97
CA TRP A 31 -6.83 0.17 25.04
C TRP A 31 -7.50 0.19 26.41
N GLY A 32 -7.16 1.20 27.21
CA GLY A 32 -7.84 1.47 28.47
C GLY A 32 -9.14 2.23 28.23
N VAL A 33 -10.21 1.81 28.89
CA VAL A 33 -11.41 2.62 29.04
C VAL A 33 -11.13 3.62 30.16
N ALA A 34 -11.00 4.91 29.86
CA ALA A 34 -10.67 5.94 30.86
C ALA A 34 -11.72 6.10 31.99
N ASP A 35 -12.84 5.38 31.90
CA ASP A 35 -13.95 5.44 32.86
C ASP A 35 -13.69 4.71 34.18
N LYS A 36 -12.52 4.08 34.35
CA LYS A 36 -12.03 3.61 35.65
C LYS A 36 -10.90 4.50 36.17
N LEU A 37 -11.25 5.73 36.56
CA LEU A 37 -10.47 6.48 37.54
C LEU A 37 -10.52 5.73 38.89
N ASN A 38 -9.70 4.69 39.02
CA ASN A 38 -9.36 4.15 40.32
C ASN A 38 -8.37 5.12 40.99
N HIS A 39 -8.69 5.51 42.22
CA HIS A 39 -7.87 6.38 43.07
C HIS A 39 -6.40 5.95 43.11
N PRO A 40 -5.44 6.90 43.16
CA PRO A 40 -4.03 6.56 43.17
C PRO A 40 -3.65 5.84 44.46
N THR A 41 -3.29 4.55 44.38
CA THR A 41 -2.50 3.89 45.40
C THR A 41 -1.08 4.48 45.37
N GLN A 42 -0.67 5.05 46.50
CA GLN A 42 0.70 5.54 46.71
C GLN A 42 1.69 4.37 46.56
N HIS A 43 2.52 4.42 45.52
CA HIS A 43 3.75 3.62 45.50
C HIS A 43 4.90 4.48 46.02
N GLN A 44 5.47 4.08 47.15
CA GLN A 44 6.68 4.67 47.71
C GLN A 44 7.86 4.42 46.76
N HIS A 45 8.53 5.49 46.33
CA HIS A 45 9.79 5.40 45.61
C HIS A 45 10.92 5.08 46.61
N GLN A 46 11.48 3.86 46.52
CA GLN A 46 12.84 3.62 46.98
C GLN A 46 13.81 4.01 45.86
N VAL A 47 14.66 5.00 46.15
CA VAL A 47 15.78 5.40 45.29
C VAL A 47 16.98 4.52 45.64
N VAL A 48 17.46 3.73 44.68
CA VAL A 48 18.76 3.04 44.78
C VAL A 48 19.78 3.81 43.94
N PRO A 49 20.94 4.20 44.50
CA PRO A 49 21.96 4.93 43.75
C PRO A 49 22.74 3.99 42.80
N PRO A 50 23.32 4.51 41.70
CA PRO A 50 24.00 3.69 40.72
C PRO A 50 25.40 3.31 41.22
N THR A 51 25.61 2.03 41.53
CA THR A 51 26.96 1.46 41.58
C THR A 51 27.32 0.94 40.19
N GLY A 52 28.39 1.50 39.63
CA GLY A 52 28.89 1.12 38.31
C GLY A 52 29.43 -0.30 38.30
N GLU A 53 28.76 -1.17 37.54
CA GLU A 53 29.33 -2.33 36.86
C GLU A 53 28.39 -2.70 35.70
N ALA A 54 28.95 -3.09 34.55
CA ALA A 54 28.18 -3.43 33.36
C ALA A 54 27.30 -4.68 33.62
N PRO A 55 25.98 -4.67 33.31
CA PRO A 55 25.14 -5.82 33.60
C PRO A 55 25.50 -6.99 32.70
N ARG A 56 25.85 -8.12 33.30
CA ARG A 56 25.79 -9.43 32.64
C ARG A 56 24.33 -9.89 32.65
N LEU A 57 23.88 -10.47 31.54
CA LEU A 57 22.52 -11.03 31.40
C LEU A 57 22.25 -12.10 32.47
N PRO A 58 21.13 -12.03 33.23
CA PRO A 58 20.73 -13.09 34.13
C PRO A 58 20.27 -14.32 33.32
N PRO A 59 20.62 -15.55 33.74
CA PRO A 59 20.13 -16.77 33.11
C PRO A 59 18.85 -17.22 33.80
N ASP A 60 17.72 -16.55 33.58
CA ASP A 60 16.42 -17.20 33.66
C ASP A 60 15.30 -16.31 33.09
N HIS A 61 14.60 -16.80 32.06
CA HIS A 61 13.53 -16.07 31.38
C HIS A 61 12.29 -15.90 32.26
N LYS A 62 12.13 -16.73 33.30
CA LYS A 62 10.90 -16.81 34.11
C LYS A 62 10.65 -15.62 35.02
N GLN A 63 11.71 -15.02 35.58
CA GLN A 63 11.56 -13.93 36.55
C GLN A 63 11.20 -12.59 35.87
N PHE A 64 11.55 -12.44 34.59
CA PHE A 64 11.15 -11.29 33.76
C PHE A 64 9.67 -11.39 33.35
N ASP A 65 9.19 -12.59 33.03
CA ASP A 65 7.81 -12.80 32.62
C ASP A 65 6.82 -12.56 33.77
N ASP A 66 7.19 -12.93 35.01
CA ASP A 66 6.38 -12.68 36.21
C ASP A 66 6.34 -11.20 36.61
N GLN A 67 7.43 -10.44 36.40
CA GLN A 67 7.45 -8.98 36.65
C GLN A 67 6.65 -8.18 35.62
N LEU A 68 6.43 -8.72 34.42
CA LEU A 68 5.63 -8.12 33.35
C LEU A 68 4.16 -8.54 33.38
N GLY A 69 3.75 -9.35 34.37
CA GLY A 69 2.37 -9.82 34.50
C GLY A 69 1.93 -10.73 33.35
N ILE A 70 2.85 -11.49 32.77
CA ILE A 70 2.57 -12.40 31.66
C ILE A 70 1.88 -13.65 32.21
N SER A 71 0.55 -13.59 32.28
CA SER A 71 -0.29 -14.79 32.26
C SER A 71 -1.39 -14.58 31.22
N GLY A 72 -1.44 -15.46 30.20
CA GLY A 72 -2.57 -15.52 29.27
C GLY A 72 -2.20 -15.79 27.81
N ASP A 73 -2.65 -16.95 27.33
CA ASP A 73 -2.74 -17.41 25.93
C ASP A 73 -3.79 -16.64 25.09
N GLU A 74 -4.11 -15.39 25.43
CA GLU A 74 -5.12 -14.61 24.70
C GLU A 74 -4.52 -13.97 23.45
N ARG A 75 -4.42 -14.75 22.38
CA ARG A 75 -4.25 -14.18 21.05
C ARG A 75 -5.50 -13.36 20.72
N PRO A 76 -5.39 -12.06 20.41
CA PRO A 76 -6.56 -11.25 20.06
C PRO A 76 -7.30 -11.86 18.86
N PRO A 77 -8.64 -11.74 18.81
CA PRO A 77 -9.45 -12.34 17.76
C PRO A 77 -9.00 -11.85 16.37
N PRO A 78 -9.09 -12.70 15.34
CA PRO A 78 -8.74 -12.30 13.98
C PRO A 78 -9.65 -11.15 13.53
N LEU A 79 -9.08 -10.19 12.79
CA LEU A 79 -9.86 -9.11 12.19
C LEU A 79 -10.91 -9.67 11.24
N PRO A 80 -12.07 -9.00 11.12
CA PRO A 80 -13.12 -9.41 10.20
C PRO A 80 -12.71 -9.25 8.74
N PHE A 81 -13.49 -9.85 7.85
CA PHE A 81 -13.37 -9.67 6.41
C PHE A 81 -13.46 -8.18 6.02
N PRO A 82 -12.65 -7.68 5.06
CA PRO A 82 -11.58 -8.37 4.34
C PRO A 82 -10.20 -8.24 5.03
N LEU A 83 -10.09 -7.46 6.10
CA LEU A 83 -8.82 -7.17 6.77
C LEU A 83 -8.17 -8.40 7.42
N ALA A 84 -8.92 -9.49 7.60
CA ALA A 84 -8.42 -10.80 7.99
C ALA A 84 -7.22 -11.29 7.13
N GLN A 85 -7.08 -10.79 5.90
CA GLN A 85 -6.03 -11.20 4.96
C GLN A 85 -4.75 -10.34 5.05
N PHE A 86 -4.80 -9.18 5.71
CA PHE A 86 -3.67 -8.27 5.87
C PHE A 86 -2.75 -8.75 6.99
N LYS A 87 -1.84 -9.68 6.65
CA LYS A 87 -0.96 -10.35 7.61
C LYS A 87 0.47 -10.43 7.06
N GLY A 88 1.43 -10.10 7.90
CA GLY A 88 2.85 -10.21 7.57
C GLY A 88 3.31 -9.12 6.60
N ALA A 89 4.42 -9.39 5.90
CA ALA A 89 5.02 -8.46 4.97
C ALA A 89 4.87 -8.95 3.53
N TYR A 90 4.61 -8.00 2.64
CA TYR A 90 4.47 -8.17 1.21
C TYR A 90 5.50 -7.29 0.51
N ALA A 91 6.03 -7.77 -0.62
CA ALA A 91 6.88 -6.97 -1.48
C ALA A 91 6.62 -7.28 -2.95
N GLY A 92 6.96 -6.33 -3.79
CA GLY A 92 6.82 -6.49 -5.22
C GLY A 92 7.14 -5.22 -5.97
N ASN A 93 6.51 -5.08 -7.13
CA ASN A 93 6.90 -4.12 -8.13
C ASN A 93 5.68 -3.33 -8.61
N GLY A 94 5.93 -2.10 -9.05
CA GLY A 94 4.87 -1.20 -9.43
C GLY A 94 5.28 -0.12 -10.40
N PHE A 95 4.39 0.85 -10.53
CA PHE A 95 4.60 2.06 -11.31
C PHE A 95 3.99 3.24 -10.57
N ASN A 96 4.69 4.36 -10.60
CA ASN A 96 4.23 5.61 -10.03
C ASN A 96 4.32 6.73 -11.06
N LEU A 97 3.23 7.47 -11.19
CA LEU A 97 3.13 8.67 -12.01
C LEU A 97 2.80 9.86 -11.12
N ILE A 98 3.63 10.91 -11.17
CA ILE A 98 3.38 12.16 -10.46
C ILE A 98 3.73 13.39 -11.31
N PHE A 99 2.83 14.35 -11.42
CA PHE A 99 3.18 15.71 -11.84
C PHE A 99 3.62 16.50 -10.62
N ARG A 100 4.84 17.03 -10.65
CA ARG A 100 5.36 17.88 -9.59
C ARG A 100 5.25 19.35 -10.00
N PRO A 101 4.97 20.27 -9.06
CA PRO A 101 5.22 21.68 -9.30
C PRO A 101 6.68 21.89 -9.67
N ALA A 102 6.94 22.68 -10.71
CA ALA A 102 8.28 23.05 -11.15
C ALA A 102 8.42 24.58 -11.13
N PRO A 103 9.58 25.13 -10.76
CA PRO A 103 9.81 26.57 -10.86
C PRO A 103 9.67 26.99 -12.34
N PHE A 104 9.00 28.13 -12.58
CA PHE A 104 8.89 28.77 -13.89
C PHE A 104 10.27 29.10 -14.47
N LYS A 105 10.93 28.13 -15.07
CA LYS A 105 11.98 28.41 -16.04
C LYS A 105 11.26 28.66 -17.33
N GLN A 106 11.26 29.88 -17.84
CA GLN A 106 10.80 30.17 -19.19
C GLN A 106 11.66 29.33 -20.16
N LEU A 107 11.14 28.20 -20.63
CA LEU A 107 11.64 27.57 -21.84
C LEU A 107 10.93 28.34 -22.92
N SER A 108 11.70 29.13 -23.66
CA SER A 108 11.23 29.79 -24.87
C SER A 108 10.52 28.77 -25.76
N GLY A 109 9.19 28.90 -25.87
CA GLY A 109 8.39 28.29 -26.94
C GLY A 109 8.51 26.76 -27.08
N GLY A 110 8.67 26.03 -25.98
CA GLY A 110 8.58 24.57 -26.01
C GLY A 110 7.13 24.11 -26.19
N PRO A 111 6.88 22.93 -26.77
CA PRO A 111 5.51 22.44 -27.01
C PRO A 111 4.71 22.01 -25.75
N ASP A 112 5.32 22.10 -24.55
CA ASP A 112 4.82 21.53 -23.29
C ASP A 112 4.00 22.50 -22.41
N GLY A 113 3.49 23.61 -22.97
CA GLY A 113 2.67 24.57 -22.21
C GLY A 113 3.47 25.39 -21.19
N PRO A 114 2.85 26.02 -20.19
CA PRO A 114 3.57 26.75 -19.15
C PRO A 114 4.45 25.79 -18.34
N ASN A 115 5.70 26.17 -18.07
CA ASN A 115 6.68 25.34 -17.36
C ASN A 115 6.49 25.40 -15.83
N ASP A 116 5.29 25.12 -15.37
CA ASP A 116 4.90 25.08 -13.96
C ASP A 116 4.81 23.65 -13.42
N ASN A 117 5.00 22.65 -14.27
CA ASN A 117 4.86 21.25 -13.94
C ASN A 117 6.00 20.41 -14.54
N HIS A 118 6.25 19.26 -13.93
CA HIS A 118 7.19 18.26 -14.41
C HIS A 118 6.65 16.86 -14.11
N LEU A 119 6.45 16.06 -15.16
CA LEU A 119 5.99 14.68 -15.02
C LEU A 119 7.14 13.77 -14.56
N GLN A 120 6.97 13.04 -13.48
CA GLN A 120 7.91 12.03 -13.04
C GLN A 120 7.25 10.66 -13.14
N LEU A 121 7.88 9.78 -13.91
CA LEU A 121 7.47 8.40 -14.10
C LEU A 121 8.52 7.51 -13.47
N THR A 122 8.10 6.65 -12.55
CA THR A 122 9.00 5.76 -11.83
C THR A 122 8.52 4.32 -11.87
N LEU A 123 9.41 3.43 -12.27
CA LEU A 123 9.32 2.00 -11.97
C LEU A 123 9.69 1.81 -10.51
N THR A 124 8.86 1.08 -9.76
CA THR A 124 9.01 0.99 -8.30
C THR A 124 9.21 -0.42 -7.80
N THR A 125 9.99 -0.54 -6.71
CA THR A 125 9.89 -1.65 -5.75
C THR A 125 9.21 -1.15 -4.49
N GLU A 126 8.47 -2.03 -3.83
CA GLU A 126 7.71 -1.68 -2.64
C GLU A 126 7.75 -2.80 -1.59
N GLN A 127 7.70 -2.39 -0.33
CA GLN A 127 7.31 -3.26 0.79
C GLN A 127 6.08 -2.68 1.50
N LEU A 128 5.11 -3.55 1.77
CA LEU A 128 3.92 -3.28 2.59
C LEU A 128 3.87 -4.29 3.74
N THR A 129 4.00 -3.82 4.97
CA THR A 129 4.02 -4.66 6.17
C THR A 129 2.82 -4.39 7.06
N PHE A 130 2.12 -5.44 7.46
CA PHE A 130 1.01 -5.40 8.39
C PHE A 130 1.45 -5.92 9.77
N GLY A 131 1.21 -5.14 10.81
CA GLY A 131 1.45 -5.54 12.18
C GLY A 131 0.35 -6.46 12.74
N PRO A 132 0.50 -6.90 14.00
CA PRO A 132 -0.54 -7.65 14.68
C PRO A 132 -1.79 -6.79 14.88
N THR A 133 -2.93 -7.44 15.12
CA THR A 133 -4.15 -6.70 15.46
C THR A 133 -3.97 -5.92 16.76
N LEU A 134 -4.60 -4.74 16.81
CA LEU A 134 -4.67 -3.86 17.97
C LEU A 134 -5.69 -4.35 19.02
N GLY A 135 -6.40 -5.46 18.75
CA GLY A 135 -7.52 -5.92 19.56
C GLY A 135 -8.74 -5.01 19.42
N ASP A 136 -9.57 -4.98 20.46
CA ASP A 136 -10.75 -4.12 20.52
C ASP A 136 -10.35 -2.66 20.76
N ILE A 137 -10.72 -1.80 19.83
CA ILE A 137 -10.49 -0.35 19.89
C ILE A 137 -11.81 0.31 20.29
N PRO A 138 -11.98 0.78 21.54
CA PRO A 138 -13.23 1.36 21.99
C PRO A 138 -13.51 2.71 21.33
N ASN A 139 -14.73 2.89 20.83
CA ASN A 139 -15.22 4.17 20.34
C ASN A 139 -16.60 4.50 20.93
N ARG A 140 -16.85 5.79 21.20
CA ARG A 140 -18.01 6.23 21.97
C ARG A 140 -19.22 6.51 21.10
N GLY A 141 -20.37 5.97 21.54
CA GLY A 141 -21.67 6.33 21.02
C GLY A 141 -22.22 7.59 21.69
N LEU A 142 -23.24 8.20 21.08
CA LEU A 142 -24.01 9.30 21.66
C LEU A 142 -25.49 9.13 21.35
N GLY A 143 -26.35 9.45 22.32
CA GLY A 143 -27.80 9.36 22.15
C GLY A 143 -28.26 7.91 22.01
N ALA A 144 -28.93 7.59 20.89
CA ALA A 144 -29.39 6.23 20.59
C ALA A 144 -28.28 5.29 20.08
N GLN A 145 -27.09 5.82 19.78
CA GLN A 145 -25.97 5.01 19.33
C GLN A 145 -25.22 4.45 20.54
N ASN A 146 -25.13 3.12 20.63
CA ASN A 146 -24.28 2.46 21.62
C ASN A 146 -22.80 2.65 21.28
N ASP A 147 -21.94 2.49 22.30
CA ASP A 147 -20.50 2.29 22.13
C ASP A 147 -20.24 1.12 21.18
N ILE A 148 -19.17 1.24 20.39
CA ILE A 148 -18.74 0.22 19.45
C ILE A 148 -17.27 -0.12 19.67
N MET A 149 -16.90 -1.35 19.35
CA MET A 149 -15.51 -1.79 19.30
C MET A 149 -15.08 -1.89 17.84
N LEU A 150 -14.03 -1.16 17.48
CA LEU A 150 -13.39 -1.28 16.17
C LEU A 150 -12.34 -2.38 16.26
N GLY A 151 -12.10 -3.08 15.15
CA GLY A 151 -10.89 -3.87 14.99
C GLY A 151 -9.85 -3.07 14.21
N GLY A 152 -8.56 -3.23 14.48
CA GLY A 152 -7.55 -2.63 13.62
C GLY A 152 -6.21 -3.35 13.60
N LEU A 153 -5.36 -2.94 12.66
CA LEU A 153 -3.93 -3.29 12.59
C LEU A 153 -3.12 -2.08 12.12
N PRO A 154 -1.86 -1.91 12.57
CA PRO A 154 -0.96 -0.94 11.99
C PRO A 154 -0.36 -1.48 10.68
N TYR A 155 0.03 -0.60 9.78
CA TYR A 155 0.82 -0.96 8.60
C TYR A 155 1.95 0.04 8.35
N LEU A 156 2.95 -0.41 7.59
CA LEU A 156 4.01 0.43 7.04
C LEU A 156 4.21 0.12 5.56
N GLN A 157 4.19 1.16 4.73
CA GLN A 157 4.50 1.09 3.30
C GLN A 157 5.79 1.86 3.01
N THR A 158 6.64 1.31 2.17
CA THR A 158 7.86 1.97 1.68
C THR A 158 8.04 1.70 0.19
N ILE A 159 8.39 2.73 -0.57
CA ILE A 159 8.52 2.63 -2.03
C ILE A 159 9.85 3.22 -2.46
N GLN A 160 10.54 2.54 -3.38
CA GLN A 160 11.78 2.99 -3.98
C GLN A 160 11.65 3.18 -5.49
N ASP A 161 12.33 4.20 -6.00
CA ASP A 161 12.58 4.34 -7.44
C ASP A 161 13.70 3.40 -7.87
N VAL A 162 13.35 2.49 -8.78
CA VAL A 162 14.28 1.56 -9.40
C VAL A 162 14.41 1.76 -10.91
N THR A 163 13.96 2.91 -11.43
CA THR A 163 14.00 3.26 -12.85
C THR A 163 15.45 3.35 -13.34
N ASN A 164 15.79 2.55 -14.34
CA ASN A 164 17.10 2.56 -14.98
C ASN A 164 16.98 3.06 -16.43
N GLU A 165 17.45 4.28 -16.66
CA GLU A 165 17.41 4.92 -17.98
C GLU A 165 18.32 4.25 -19.02
N VAL A 166 19.35 3.50 -18.57
CA VAL A 166 20.29 2.81 -19.47
C VAL A 166 19.65 1.56 -20.07
N THR A 167 19.01 0.74 -19.23
CA THR A 167 18.42 -0.54 -19.62
C THR A 167 16.95 -0.41 -20.03
N GLY A 168 16.29 0.68 -19.64
CA GLY A 168 14.85 0.84 -19.76
C GLY A 168 14.06 -0.07 -18.82
N LYS A 169 14.71 -0.66 -17.80
CA LYS A 169 14.09 -1.58 -16.83
C LYS A 169 14.03 -0.95 -15.44
N GLY A 170 13.43 -1.67 -14.49
CA GLY A 170 13.45 -1.27 -13.08
C GLY A 170 14.65 -1.83 -12.32
N ASP A 171 15.81 -1.98 -12.96
CA ASP A 171 17.01 -2.61 -12.41
C ASP A 171 18.08 -1.57 -12.04
N LYS A 172 17.66 -0.38 -11.56
CA LYS A 172 18.58 0.71 -11.20
C LYS A 172 19.66 0.18 -10.25
N PRO A 173 20.95 0.36 -10.58
CA PRO A 173 22.04 -0.15 -9.75
C PRO A 173 21.91 0.37 -8.32
N ARG A 174 22.14 -0.54 -7.37
CA ARG A 174 22.22 -0.14 -5.96
C ARG A 174 23.41 0.78 -5.77
N THR A 175 23.16 1.95 -5.18
CA THR A 175 24.21 2.91 -4.81
C THR A 175 24.03 3.32 -3.35
N ASN A 176 24.97 4.08 -2.81
CA ASN A 176 24.87 4.70 -1.47
C ASN A 176 23.92 5.92 -1.43
N VAL A 177 23.31 6.29 -2.56
CA VAL A 177 22.34 7.37 -2.63
C VAL A 177 20.94 6.78 -2.35
N PRO A 178 20.21 7.27 -1.32
CA PRO A 178 18.85 6.82 -1.06
C PRO A 178 17.95 7.04 -2.27
N ASN A 179 17.22 6.00 -2.67
CA ASN A 179 16.24 6.01 -3.76
C ASN A 179 14.80 5.85 -3.27
N GLY A 180 14.55 6.02 -1.96
CA GLY A 180 13.21 6.03 -1.39
C GLY A 180 12.39 7.22 -1.88
N ILE A 181 11.17 6.97 -2.35
CA ILE A 181 10.25 8.00 -2.86
C ILE A 181 8.98 8.12 -2.02
N HIS A 182 8.66 7.11 -1.21
CA HIS A 182 7.49 7.12 -0.35
C HIS A 182 7.76 6.33 0.94
N PHE A 183 7.20 6.83 2.04
CA PHE A 183 7.18 6.19 3.35
C PHE A 183 5.84 6.52 3.98
N GLU A 184 5.09 5.52 4.43
CA GLU A 184 3.74 5.74 4.94
C GLU A 184 3.42 4.77 6.08
N PRO A 185 3.50 5.22 7.33
CA PRO A 185 2.92 4.53 8.46
C PRO A 185 1.43 4.85 8.57
N GLY A 186 0.65 3.85 8.96
CA GLY A 186 -0.77 4.02 9.15
C GLY A 186 -1.42 2.87 9.89
N MET A 187 -2.74 2.84 9.85
CA MET A 187 -3.54 1.73 10.33
C MET A 187 -4.77 1.50 9.46
N TRP A 188 -5.18 0.24 9.43
CA TRP A 188 -6.46 -0.20 8.90
C TRP A 188 -7.41 -0.46 10.05
N LEU A 189 -8.64 0.01 9.94
CA LEU A 189 -9.72 -0.26 10.88
C LEU A 189 -10.88 -0.95 10.18
N SER A 190 -11.49 -1.89 10.89
CA SER A 190 -12.85 -2.37 10.62
C SER A 190 -13.78 -1.72 11.63
N VAL A 191 -14.74 -0.94 11.12
CA VAL A 191 -15.75 -0.26 11.91
C VAL A 191 -17.06 -1.02 11.73
N PRO A 192 -17.66 -1.56 12.81
CA PRO A 192 -18.97 -2.20 12.72
C PRO A 192 -20.03 -1.24 12.20
N ALA A 193 -21.10 -1.80 11.64
CA ALA A 193 -22.24 -1.01 11.20
C ALA A 193 -22.87 -0.27 12.40
N ALA A 194 -23.16 1.01 12.25
CA ALA A 194 -23.77 1.84 13.28
C ALA A 194 -25.26 2.09 12.97
N GLU A 195 -26.16 1.64 13.84
CA GLU A 195 -27.62 1.66 13.61
C GLU A 195 -28.18 3.06 13.32
N THR A 196 -27.56 4.12 13.83
CA THR A 196 -28.13 5.48 13.81
C THR A 196 -27.81 6.32 12.56
N PHE A 197 -26.85 5.91 11.73
CA PHE A 197 -26.41 6.68 10.55
C PHE A 197 -26.72 5.97 9.22
N GLN A 198 -27.47 4.87 9.27
CA GLN A 198 -27.80 4.04 8.12
C GLN A 198 -29.14 4.47 7.52
N THR A 199 -29.10 5.12 6.36
CA THR A 199 -30.30 5.54 5.63
C THR A 199 -30.59 4.64 4.42
N SER A 200 -29.77 3.62 4.17
CA SER A 200 -29.90 2.66 3.08
C SER A 200 -29.43 1.25 3.48
N GLU A 201 -29.92 0.21 2.80
CA GLU A 201 -29.48 -1.18 3.00
C GLU A 201 -27.97 -1.35 2.83
N GLU A 202 -27.34 -0.57 1.95
CA GLU A 202 -25.90 -0.67 1.70
C GLU A 202 -25.07 -0.14 2.89
N GLN A 203 -25.58 0.84 3.63
CA GLN A 203 -24.94 1.39 4.82
C GLN A 203 -25.08 0.47 6.04
N LYS A 204 -25.95 -0.55 5.97
CA LYS A 204 -26.05 -1.58 7.03
C LYS A 204 -24.80 -2.46 7.14
N ARG A 205 -23.86 -2.31 6.22
CA ARG A 205 -22.53 -2.92 6.30
C ARG A 205 -21.60 -2.07 7.15
N GLY A 206 -20.63 -2.72 7.81
CA GLY A 206 -19.51 -2.01 8.42
C GLY A 206 -18.64 -1.30 7.38
N SER A 207 -17.76 -0.42 7.84
CA SER A 207 -16.80 0.29 7.00
C SER A 207 -15.36 -0.16 7.26
N ILE A 208 -14.53 -0.01 6.23
CA ILE A 208 -13.09 -0.14 6.27
C ILE A 208 -12.52 1.27 6.28
N VAL A 209 -11.59 1.55 7.18
CA VAL A 209 -10.91 2.84 7.27
C VAL A 209 -9.40 2.65 7.14
N ARG A 210 -8.77 3.47 6.31
CA ARG A 210 -7.31 3.59 6.18
C ARG A 210 -6.89 4.98 6.65
N MET A 211 -6.11 5.03 7.72
CA MET A 211 -5.53 6.28 8.22
C MET A 211 -4.02 6.23 8.08
N ALA A 212 -3.41 7.30 7.59
CA ALA A 212 -1.97 7.33 7.37
C ALA A 212 -1.40 8.75 7.44
N SER A 213 -0.12 8.86 7.79
CA SER A 213 0.63 10.12 7.75
C SER A 213 1.78 9.98 6.75
N ILE A 214 1.83 10.89 5.78
CA ILE A 214 2.79 10.84 4.67
C ILE A 214 3.77 12.01 4.84
N PRO A 215 5.11 11.76 4.84
CA PRO A 215 6.12 12.78 5.08
C PRO A 215 6.22 13.84 3.97
N HIS A 216 5.48 13.66 2.87
CA HIS A 216 5.22 14.70 1.87
C HIS A 216 4.31 15.83 2.39
N GLY A 217 3.79 15.71 3.62
CA GLY A 217 3.07 16.77 4.32
C GLY A 217 1.55 16.60 4.36
N THR A 218 1.06 15.37 4.18
CA THR A 218 -0.38 15.08 4.16
C THR A 218 -0.71 13.91 5.07
N THR A 219 -1.77 14.04 5.85
CA THR A 219 -2.41 12.93 6.58
C THR A 219 -3.75 12.60 5.93
N ILE A 220 -4.11 11.33 5.88
CA ILE A 220 -5.36 10.84 5.29
C ILE A 220 -6.24 10.13 6.31
N ASN A 221 -7.55 10.24 6.11
CA ASN A 221 -8.56 9.35 6.65
C ASN A 221 -9.45 8.92 5.48
N ALA A 222 -9.20 7.74 4.93
CA ALA A 222 -9.91 7.19 3.79
C ALA A 222 -10.87 6.09 4.25
N GLN A 223 -12.09 6.08 3.72
CA GLN A 223 -13.15 5.18 4.14
C GLN A 223 -13.79 4.46 2.96
N GLY A 224 -14.31 3.27 3.22
CA GLY A 224 -15.04 2.46 2.25
C GLY A 224 -15.97 1.48 2.95
N LEU A 225 -16.91 0.87 2.23
CA LEU A 225 -17.77 -0.15 2.81
C LEU A 225 -17.08 -1.52 2.77
N ILE A 226 -17.23 -2.32 3.83
CA ILE A 226 -16.79 -3.72 3.86
C ILE A 226 -17.52 -4.48 2.74
N PRO A 227 -16.86 -5.10 1.75
CA PRO A 227 -17.54 -5.86 0.72
C PRO A 227 -18.30 -7.05 1.32
N GLU A 228 -19.30 -7.56 0.60
CA GLU A 228 -19.99 -8.80 0.98
C GLU A 228 -19.12 -10.03 0.62
N PRO A 229 -18.87 -10.95 1.57
CA PRO A 229 -18.14 -12.17 1.27
C PRO A 229 -18.98 -13.11 0.39
N VAL A 230 -18.36 -13.71 -0.62
CA VAL A 230 -19.01 -14.71 -1.48
C VAL A 230 -18.98 -16.07 -0.80
N GLN A 231 -20.15 -16.62 -0.51
CA GLN A 231 -20.27 -17.95 0.09
C GLN A 231 -19.69 -19.04 -0.83
N GLY A 232 -19.06 -20.05 -0.22
CA GLY A 232 -18.50 -21.20 -0.94
C GLY A 232 -17.11 -20.96 -1.56
N THR A 233 -16.55 -19.77 -1.37
CA THR A 233 -15.16 -19.45 -1.75
C THR A 233 -14.23 -19.53 -0.54
N HIS A 234 -12.91 -19.61 -0.76
CA HIS A 234 -11.97 -19.88 0.33
C HIS A 234 -11.72 -18.63 1.19
N LEU A 235 -11.58 -17.47 0.57
CA LEU A 235 -11.32 -16.18 1.22
C LEU A 235 -12.56 -15.29 1.35
N GLY A 236 -13.67 -15.62 0.67
CA GLY A 236 -14.87 -14.78 0.56
C GLY A 236 -14.83 -13.82 -0.64
N GLY A 237 -13.91 -14.00 -1.58
CA GLY A 237 -13.77 -13.22 -2.81
C GLY A 237 -14.63 -13.74 -3.96
N ARG A 238 -14.73 -12.95 -5.03
CA ARG A 238 -15.39 -13.38 -6.27
C ARG A 238 -14.52 -14.39 -7.02
N PRO A 239 -15.09 -15.43 -7.66
CA PRO A 239 -14.30 -16.35 -8.48
C PRO A 239 -13.61 -15.64 -9.65
N GLY A 240 -12.36 -16.04 -9.91
CA GLY A 240 -11.56 -15.57 -11.04
C GLY A 240 -10.72 -14.31 -10.76
N PRO A 241 -10.03 -13.81 -11.81
CA PRO A 241 -9.16 -12.64 -11.72
C PRO A 241 -9.93 -11.32 -11.49
N PRO A 242 -9.27 -10.27 -10.96
CA PRO A 242 -9.84 -8.94 -10.84
C PRO A 242 -10.17 -8.33 -12.21
N ILE A 243 -11.16 -7.44 -12.20
CA ILE A 243 -11.37 -6.48 -13.29
C ILE A 243 -10.76 -5.15 -12.84
N PHE A 244 -9.88 -4.58 -13.65
CA PHE A 244 -9.35 -3.24 -13.46
C PHE A 244 -10.10 -2.28 -14.36
N ASN A 245 -10.81 -1.33 -13.74
CA ASN A 245 -11.37 -0.20 -14.47
C ASN A 245 -10.23 0.70 -14.92
N ASP A 246 -10.41 1.37 -16.07
CA ASP A 246 -9.47 2.38 -16.51
C ASP A 246 -9.43 3.55 -15.53
N VAL A 247 -8.22 4.03 -15.27
CA VAL A 247 -8.01 5.33 -14.63
C VAL A 247 -7.58 6.34 -15.70
N ASP A 248 -7.87 7.61 -15.45
CA ASP A 248 -7.47 8.71 -16.33
C ASP A 248 -6.50 9.62 -15.57
N THR A 249 -5.26 9.69 -16.05
CA THR A 249 -4.21 10.54 -15.46
C THR A 249 -4.17 11.95 -16.04
N THR A 250 -5.08 12.28 -16.97
CA THR A 250 -5.09 13.59 -17.64
C THR A 250 -5.47 14.70 -16.66
N PRO A 251 -4.59 15.71 -16.47
CA PRO A 251 -4.91 16.87 -15.66
C PRO A 251 -6.17 17.58 -16.15
N PHE A 252 -6.85 18.30 -15.24
CA PHE A 252 -8.09 19.00 -15.58
C PHE A 252 -8.21 20.31 -14.82
N ARG A 253 -9.06 21.23 -15.31
CA ARG A 253 -9.28 22.52 -14.64
C ARG A 253 -9.84 22.29 -13.24
N PHE A 254 -9.28 22.97 -12.25
CA PHE A 254 -9.78 22.86 -10.88
C PHE A 254 -11.30 23.15 -10.81
N GLY A 255 -12.04 22.22 -10.21
CA GLY A 255 -13.50 22.29 -10.08
C GLY A 255 -14.29 21.79 -11.30
N ASP A 256 -13.63 21.37 -12.39
CA ASP A 256 -14.28 20.82 -13.58
C ASP A 256 -13.46 19.64 -14.16
N GLU A 257 -13.82 18.42 -13.74
CA GLU A 257 -13.19 17.17 -14.19
C GLU A 257 -13.32 16.90 -15.68
N THR A 258 -14.28 17.54 -16.36
CA THR A 258 -14.51 17.36 -17.80
C THR A 258 -13.59 18.22 -18.65
N ALA A 259 -13.08 19.32 -18.11
CA ALA A 259 -12.17 20.24 -18.79
C ALA A 259 -10.71 19.73 -18.72
N LYS A 260 -10.43 18.65 -19.44
CA LYS A 260 -9.11 18.01 -19.53
C LYS A 260 -8.06 18.90 -20.21
N VAL A 261 -6.82 18.79 -19.76
CA VAL A 261 -5.63 19.46 -20.29
C VAL A 261 -4.53 18.42 -20.50
N SER A 262 -4.11 18.22 -21.75
CA SER A 262 -3.05 17.26 -22.10
C SER A 262 -1.73 17.97 -22.36
N PHE A 263 -0.63 17.30 -22.01
CA PHE A 263 0.75 17.79 -22.15
C PHE A 263 1.56 16.81 -22.99
N GLN A 264 2.60 17.28 -23.71
CA GLN A 264 3.43 16.37 -24.51
C GLN A 264 4.27 15.42 -23.65
N SER A 265 4.58 15.82 -22.41
CA SER A 265 5.15 14.94 -21.39
C SER A 265 4.34 13.67 -21.18
N MET A 266 3.04 13.63 -21.50
CA MET A 266 2.22 12.43 -21.40
C MET A 266 2.35 11.46 -22.60
N ASP A 267 3.05 11.86 -23.65
CA ASP A 267 3.29 11.03 -24.83
C ASP A 267 4.71 10.45 -24.79
N ALA A 268 4.81 9.13 -24.70
CA ALA A 268 6.08 8.41 -24.63
C ALA A 268 6.88 8.44 -25.94
N THR A 269 6.27 8.87 -27.06
CA THR A 269 6.98 9.07 -28.33
C THR A 269 7.73 10.40 -28.38
N LYS A 270 7.44 11.32 -27.45
CA LYS A 270 8.08 12.64 -27.38
C LYS A 270 9.35 12.54 -26.55
N VAL A 271 10.43 13.02 -27.16
CA VAL A 271 11.76 13.17 -26.55
C VAL A 271 11.90 14.58 -25.98
N ASN A 272 12.73 14.72 -24.93
CA ASN A 272 13.03 16.02 -24.29
C ASN A 272 11.79 16.78 -23.78
N SER A 273 10.71 16.06 -23.46
CA SER A 273 9.55 16.65 -22.78
C SER A 273 9.89 17.03 -21.33
N LEU A 274 9.06 17.85 -20.68
CA LEU A 274 9.12 18.14 -19.23
C LEU A 274 8.77 16.92 -18.38
N ARG A 275 9.61 15.90 -18.45
CA ARG A 275 9.45 14.59 -17.82
C ARG A 275 10.78 14.03 -17.35
N THR A 276 10.74 13.21 -16.30
CA THR A 276 11.81 12.26 -15.96
C THR A 276 11.25 10.84 -16.03
N PRO A 277 11.85 9.93 -16.81
CA PRO A 277 12.94 10.17 -17.77
C PRO A 277 12.52 11.08 -18.95
N PRO A 278 13.44 11.92 -19.48
CA PRO A 278 13.13 12.84 -20.58
C PRO A 278 12.97 12.13 -21.92
N ASP A 279 13.65 11.00 -22.11
CA ASP A 279 13.53 10.11 -23.27
C ASP A 279 13.04 8.73 -22.83
N LEU A 280 11.94 8.27 -23.43
CA LEU A 280 11.35 6.96 -23.15
C LEU A 280 11.65 5.91 -24.23
N GLY A 281 12.57 6.17 -25.16
CA GLY A 281 12.96 5.22 -26.21
C GLY A 281 13.35 3.83 -25.70
N LYS A 282 14.04 3.76 -24.54
CA LYS A 282 14.41 2.48 -23.89
C LYS A 282 13.26 1.82 -23.14
N PHE A 283 12.21 2.56 -22.81
CA PHE A 283 11.10 2.07 -22.00
C PHE A 283 9.84 1.77 -22.82
N ASN A 284 9.64 2.42 -23.95
CA ASN A 284 8.43 2.30 -24.75
C ASN A 284 8.33 0.93 -25.44
N GLU A 285 7.18 0.66 -26.05
CA GLU A 285 6.88 -0.61 -26.72
C GLU A 285 7.54 -0.75 -28.11
N THR A 286 7.83 0.36 -28.79
CA THR A 286 8.34 0.33 -30.16
C THR A 286 9.84 0.04 -30.23
N THR A 287 10.63 0.64 -29.33
CA THR A 287 12.09 0.63 -29.38
C THR A 287 12.74 0.11 -28.11
N GLY A 288 11.93 -0.18 -27.09
CA GLY A 288 12.39 -0.45 -25.74
C GLY A 288 11.74 -1.69 -25.14
N THR A 289 11.52 -1.61 -23.84
CA THR A 289 11.09 -2.73 -23.02
C THR A 289 9.57 -2.86 -22.85
N GLY A 290 8.78 -1.92 -23.38
CA GLY A 290 7.33 -1.83 -23.14
C GLY A 290 6.94 -1.51 -21.69
N ARG A 291 7.89 -1.05 -20.86
CA ARG A 291 7.71 -0.83 -19.43
C ARG A 291 7.09 0.52 -19.07
N ILE A 292 7.23 1.53 -19.93
CA ILE A 292 6.59 2.84 -19.82
C ILE A 292 6.14 3.25 -21.22
N THR A 293 4.84 3.17 -21.49
CA THR A 293 4.22 3.49 -22.78
C THR A 293 3.21 4.63 -22.62
N THR A 294 2.79 5.27 -23.71
CA THR A 294 1.72 6.28 -23.67
C THR A 294 0.43 5.71 -23.07
N ALA A 295 0.13 4.44 -23.32
CA ALA A 295 -1.03 3.77 -22.74
C ALA A 295 -0.89 3.63 -21.21
N ILE A 296 0.27 3.18 -20.71
CA ILE A 296 0.55 3.09 -19.27
C ILE A 296 0.52 4.47 -18.60
N ILE A 297 1.05 5.50 -19.26
CA ILE A 297 1.01 6.88 -18.72
C ILE A 297 -0.43 7.33 -18.52
N LYS A 298 -1.31 7.09 -19.51
CA LYS A 298 -2.72 7.48 -19.46
C LYS A 298 -3.54 6.63 -18.49
N ASN A 299 -3.21 5.35 -18.39
CA ASN A 299 -3.88 4.37 -17.54
C ASN A 299 -2.88 3.40 -16.89
N PRO A 300 -2.34 3.74 -15.72
CA PRO A 300 -1.40 2.87 -15.01
C PRO A 300 -1.96 1.51 -14.60
N ASN A 301 -3.28 1.31 -14.58
CA ASN A 301 -3.87 -0.01 -14.27
C ASN A 301 -3.51 -1.08 -15.30
N ILE A 302 -3.03 -0.71 -16.50
CA ILE A 302 -2.43 -1.63 -17.45
C ILE A 302 -1.26 -2.41 -16.82
N VAL A 303 -0.48 -1.77 -15.94
CA VAL A 303 0.62 -2.46 -15.23
C VAL A 303 0.10 -3.58 -14.33
N LEU A 304 -1.08 -3.41 -13.71
CA LEU A 304 -1.72 -4.44 -12.90
C LEU A 304 -2.28 -5.57 -13.77
N GLN A 305 -2.92 -5.23 -14.89
CA GLN A 305 -3.42 -6.18 -15.88
C GLN A 305 -2.30 -7.07 -16.43
N ASP A 306 -1.16 -6.45 -16.77
CA ASP A 306 0.00 -7.14 -17.33
C ASP A 306 0.66 -8.06 -16.29
N ALA A 307 0.71 -7.64 -15.02
CA ALA A 307 1.32 -8.42 -13.95
C ALA A 307 0.61 -9.76 -13.72
N ILE A 308 -0.70 -9.85 -13.94
CA ILE A 308 -1.48 -11.08 -13.74
C ILE A 308 -1.70 -11.89 -15.02
N ARG A 309 -1.14 -11.44 -16.15
CA ARG A 309 -1.34 -12.11 -17.43
C ARG A 309 -0.79 -13.54 -17.37
N GLY A 310 -1.66 -14.52 -17.64
CA GLY A 310 -1.32 -15.94 -17.66
C GLY A 310 -1.23 -16.60 -16.27
N LEU A 311 -1.55 -15.87 -15.19
CA LEU A 311 -1.70 -16.47 -13.87
C LEU A 311 -3.08 -17.13 -13.74
N ASP A 312 -3.15 -18.23 -12.98
CA ASP A 312 -4.39 -18.91 -12.63
C ASP A 312 -4.93 -18.36 -11.32
N ILE A 313 -5.70 -17.28 -11.40
CA ILE A 313 -6.35 -16.64 -10.24
C ILE A 313 -7.73 -17.26 -10.05
N THR A 314 -7.93 -17.93 -8.91
CA THR A 314 -9.18 -18.63 -8.61
C THR A 314 -10.18 -17.76 -7.86
N GLU A 315 -9.72 -16.74 -7.15
CA GLU A 315 -10.55 -15.94 -6.26
C GLU A 315 -9.95 -14.55 -6.00
N THR A 316 -10.80 -13.51 -5.99
CA THR A 316 -10.41 -12.12 -5.78
C THR A 316 -11.36 -11.41 -4.80
N ILE A 317 -10.85 -10.92 -3.68
CA ILE A 317 -11.52 -9.92 -2.85
C ILE A 317 -11.19 -8.54 -3.39
N SER A 318 -12.16 -7.63 -3.51
CA SER A 318 -11.90 -6.24 -3.87
C SER A 318 -12.66 -5.25 -3.01
N PHE A 319 -11.99 -4.17 -2.61
CA PHE A 319 -12.61 -3.05 -1.90
C PHE A 319 -11.89 -1.75 -2.22
N GLU A 320 -12.54 -0.63 -1.93
CA GLU A 320 -12.04 0.71 -2.21
C GLU A 320 -12.22 1.59 -0.98
N VAL A 321 -11.25 2.45 -0.70
CA VAL A 321 -11.33 3.49 0.32
C VAL A 321 -10.97 4.85 -0.28
N ALA A 322 -11.67 5.92 0.12
CA ALA A 322 -11.38 7.28 -0.34
C ALA A 322 -11.51 8.33 0.78
N THR A 323 -10.75 9.43 0.67
CA THR A 323 -10.75 10.54 1.65
C THR A 323 -11.83 11.57 1.40
N GLY A 324 -12.28 11.73 0.16
CA GLY A 324 -13.53 12.45 -0.15
C GLY A 324 -14.72 11.50 -0.03
N PRO A 325 -15.96 12.00 -0.04
CA PRO A 325 -17.15 11.18 0.04
C PRO A 325 -17.07 10.09 -1.03
N PRO A 326 -16.81 8.82 -0.66
CA PRO A 326 -16.79 7.74 -1.62
C PRO A 326 -18.26 7.51 -1.93
N ALA A 327 -18.75 8.08 -3.03
CA ALA A 327 -20.08 7.83 -3.55
C ALA A 327 -21.23 8.00 -2.52
N ALA A 328 -21.50 9.20 -1.97
CA ALA A 328 -22.73 9.51 -1.20
C ALA A 328 -23.13 8.56 -0.02
N LYS A 329 -22.32 7.56 0.31
CA LYS A 329 -22.71 6.42 1.17
C LYS A 329 -22.12 6.48 2.56
N LEU A 330 -20.99 7.15 2.76
CA LEU A 330 -20.34 7.27 4.06
C LEU A 330 -20.02 8.74 4.38
N ASN A 331 -20.25 9.11 5.63
CA ASN A 331 -19.88 10.43 6.17
C ASN A 331 -18.45 10.42 6.71
N GLY A 332 -17.84 11.61 6.77
CA GLY A 332 -16.48 11.80 7.30
C GLY A 332 -15.38 11.46 6.31
N GLY A 333 -14.15 11.33 6.82
CA GLY A 333 -12.95 11.18 6.01
C GLY A 333 -12.31 12.53 5.69
N GLY A 334 -11.17 12.50 5.02
CA GLY A 334 -10.53 13.72 4.52
C GLY A 334 -9.02 13.61 4.39
N THR A 335 -8.44 14.72 3.96
CA THR A 335 -7.01 14.96 3.92
C THR A 335 -6.69 16.16 4.80
N ALA A 336 -5.57 16.11 5.53
CA ALA A 336 -5.02 17.26 6.24
C ALA A 336 -3.63 17.56 5.69
N ASN A 337 -3.46 18.74 5.11
CA ASN A 337 -2.21 19.20 4.50
C ASN A 337 -1.46 20.15 5.44
N ILE A 338 -0.14 20.10 5.43
CA ILE A 338 0.69 21.14 6.09
C ILE A 338 0.56 22.48 5.36
N SER A 339 0.84 23.58 6.08
CA SER A 339 0.73 24.95 5.56
C SER A 339 1.53 25.17 4.27
N PHE A 340 2.69 24.53 4.11
CA PHE A 340 3.49 24.62 2.89
C PHE A 340 2.71 24.17 1.65
N LEU A 341 1.97 23.06 1.73
CA LEU A 341 1.20 22.53 0.58
C LEU A 341 0.01 23.43 0.24
N ASN A 342 -0.67 23.98 1.26
CA ASN A 342 -1.77 24.91 1.09
C ASN A 342 -1.35 26.24 0.44
N GLY A 343 -0.06 26.59 0.53
CA GLY A 343 0.50 27.77 -0.11
C GLY A 343 -0.09 29.07 0.43
N LYS A 344 -0.10 30.11 -0.41
CA LYS A 344 -0.63 31.41 -0.03
C LYS A 344 -2.16 31.41 -0.18
N GLN A 345 -2.85 31.77 0.90
CA GLN A 345 -4.28 32.07 0.89
C GLN A 345 -4.52 33.55 1.16
N ALA A 346 -5.61 34.11 0.64
CA ALA A 346 -5.97 35.52 0.85
C ALA A 346 -6.15 35.88 2.34
N THR A 347 -6.65 34.93 3.13
CA THR A 347 -6.73 35.00 4.60
C THR A 347 -6.17 33.71 5.17
N ILE A 348 -5.44 33.78 6.29
CA ILE A 348 -5.03 32.57 7.02
C ILE A 348 -6.28 31.92 7.58
N THR A 349 -6.64 30.74 7.08
CA THR A 349 -7.80 29.98 7.52
C THR A 349 -7.47 28.50 7.62
N ASN A 350 -8.37 27.73 8.23
CA ASN A 350 -8.33 26.26 8.19
C ASN A 350 -9.13 25.70 7.01
N GLN A 351 -9.58 26.54 6.07
CA GLN A 351 -10.32 26.10 4.90
C GLN A 351 -9.35 25.62 3.81
N PRO A 352 -9.73 24.61 3.01
CA PRO A 352 -8.98 24.22 1.84
C PRO A 352 -8.77 25.43 0.89
N PRO A 353 -7.64 25.49 0.15
CA PRO A 353 -7.44 26.52 -0.87
C PRO A 353 -8.60 26.56 -1.86
N GLY A 354 -9.19 27.74 -2.01
CA GLY A 354 -10.21 28.02 -3.00
C GLY A 354 -9.60 28.34 -4.36
N ARG A 355 -10.48 28.65 -5.33
CA ARG A 355 -10.05 29.02 -6.68
C ARG A 355 -9.07 30.19 -6.68
N ASP A 356 -9.29 31.19 -5.83
CA ASP A 356 -8.52 32.44 -5.81
C ASP A 356 -7.19 32.35 -5.03
N ASP A 357 -6.87 31.18 -4.49
CA ASP A 357 -5.63 30.94 -3.75
C ASP A 357 -4.50 30.42 -4.66
N SER A 358 -3.31 30.24 -4.10
CA SER A 358 -2.12 29.74 -4.82
C SER A 358 -1.45 28.62 -4.04
N PRO A 359 -2.03 27.40 -4.05
CA PRO A 359 -1.44 26.25 -3.38
C PRO A 359 -0.17 25.79 -4.07
N ASN A 360 0.80 25.31 -3.28
CA ASN A 360 2.03 24.74 -3.82
C ASN A 360 1.79 23.32 -4.35
N ALA A 361 1.02 22.51 -3.63
CA ALA A 361 0.66 21.13 -4.00
C ALA A 361 -0.43 20.61 -3.05
N HIS A 362 -1.59 21.29 -3.01
CA HIS A 362 -2.67 20.92 -2.10
C HIS A 362 -3.26 19.55 -2.49
N ALA A 363 -3.29 18.58 -1.59
CA ALA A 363 -3.91 17.27 -1.84
C ALA A 363 -5.35 17.26 -1.30
N PRO A 364 -6.40 17.50 -2.12
CA PRO A 364 -7.78 17.46 -1.66
C PRO A 364 -8.37 16.06 -1.51
N PHE A 365 -7.81 15.07 -2.23
CA PHE A 365 -8.47 13.80 -2.44
C PHE A 365 -7.47 12.68 -2.70
N MET A 366 -7.79 11.51 -2.14
CA MET A 366 -7.15 10.24 -2.44
C MET A 366 -8.24 9.15 -2.49
N SER A 367 -8.11 8.23 -3.44
CA SER A 367 -8.80 6.94 -3.44
C SER A 367 -7.81 5.81 -3.65
N SER A 368 -8.09 4.64 -3.07
CA SER A 368 -7.29 3.44 -3.29
C SER A 368 -8.18 2.22 -3.36
N ARG A 369 -7.99 1.41 -4.40
CA ARG A 369 -8.64 0.13 -4.58
C ARG A 369 -7.63 -0.98 -4.38
N PHE A 370 -8.03 -1.98 -3.60
CA PHE A 370 -7.24 -3.17 -3.29
C PHE A 370 -7.90 -4.40 -3.90
N TRP A 371 -7.05 -5.32 -4.34
CA TRP A 371 -7.41 -6.67 -4.75
C TRP A 371 -6.55 -7.67 -3.97
N ILE A 372 -7.17 -8.65 -3.34
CA ILE A 372 -6.50 -9.74 -2.63
C ILE A 372 -6.88 -11.03 -3.32
N GLU A 373 -5.87 -11.72 -3.86
CA GLU A 373 -6.07 -12.78 -4.85
C GLU A 373 -5.50 -14.11 -4.35
N THR A 374 -6.21 -15.19 -4.64
CA THR A 374 -5.66 -16.55 -4.57
C THR A 374 -5.18 -16.95 -5.96
N VAL A 375 -3.87 -17.21 -6.07
CA VAL A 375 -3.21 -17.63 -7.31
C VAL A 375 -2.75 -19.08 -7.17
N GLN A 376 -3.02 -19.90 -8.17
CA GLN A 376 -2.53 -21.27 -8.25
C GLN A 376 -1.15 -21.30 -8.91
N TYR A 377 -0.15 -21.70 -8.16
CA TYR A 377 1.23 -21.77 -8.62
C TYR A 377 1.67 -23.19 -8.90
N ARG A 378 2.41 -23.38 -10.01
CA ARG A 378 3.06 -24.66 -10.32
C ARG A 378 4.44 -24.69 -9.67
N VAL A 379 4.66 -25.64 -8.75
CA VAL A 379 5.92 -25.81 -8.04
C VAL A 379 6.50 -27.18 -8.36
N THR A 380 7.75 -27.22 -8.82
CA THR A 380 8.48 -28.47 -9.07
C THR A 380 9.21 -28.89 -7.80
N VAL A 381 8.81 -30.03 -7.24
CA VAL A 381 9.30 -30.58 -5.98
C VAL A 381 10.24 -31.74 -6.28
N PRO A 382 11.49 -31.72 -5.76
CA PRO A 382 12.43 -32.83 -5.94
C PRO A 382 11.99 -34.07 -5.13
N LYS A 383 12.75 -35.15 -5.23
CA LYS A 383 12.62 -36.26 -4.27
C LYS A 383 12.86 -35.74 -2.86
N LEU A 384 11.96 -36.04 -1.93
CA LEU A 384 12.02 -35.63 -0.53
C LEU A 384 11.78 -36.83 0.39
N ALA A 385 12.47 -36.86 1.54
CA ALA A 385 12.19 -37.82 2.60
C ALA A 385 10.84 -37.51 3.28
N ALA A 386 10.36 -38.46 4.08
CA ALA A 386 9.13 -38.30 4.85
C ALA A 386 9.19 -37.07 5.77
N ASN A 387 8.14 -36.23 5.70
CA ASN A 387 8.00 -34.99 6.49
C ASN A 387 9.13 -33.96 6.31
N GLU A 388 9.97 -34.10 5.28
CA GLU A 388 10.99 -33.11 4.95
C GLU A 388 10.36 -31.83 4.42
N THR A 389 10.84 -30.67 4.87
CA THR A 389 10.44 -29.35 4.38
C THR A 389 11.56 -28.70 3.59
N ILE A 390 11.23 -28.21 2.39
CA ILE A 390 12.14 -27.47 1.52
C ILE A 390 11.51 -26.15 1.07
N LEU A 391 12.34 -25.13 0.86
CA LEU A 391 11.90 -23.87 0.29
C LEU A 391 11.98 -23.91 -1.24
N LEU A 392 10.85 -23.67 -1.90
CA LEU A 392 10.74 -23.70 -3.37
C LEU A 392 10.07 -22.45 -3.90
N ARG A 393 10.38 -22.11 -5.14
CA ARG A 393 9.71 -21.06 -5.91
C ARG A 393 8.89 -21.68 -7.03
N PRO A 394 7.77 -21.06 -7.40
CA PRO A 394 6.99 -21.53 -8.52
C PRO A 394 7.64 -21.17 -9.86
N THR A 395 7.27 -21.91 -10.89
CA THR A 395 7.57 -21.53 -12.28
C THR A 395 6.49 -20.57 -12.75
N LEU A 396 6.89 -19.38 -13.20
CA LEU A 396 5.98 -18.41 -13.80
C LEU A 396 5.86 -18.62 -15.31
N PRO A 397 4.75 -18.20 -15.94
CA PRO A 397 4.65 -18.15 -17.40
C PRO A 397 5.81 -17.37 -18.04
N GLU A 398 6.21 -17.77 -19.25
CA GLU A 398 7.23 -17.05 -20.00
C GLU A 398 6.82 -15.58 -20.21
N GLY A 399 7.76 -14.66 -19.97
CA GLY A 399 7.49 -13.22 -20.04
C GLY A 399 6.70 -12.66 -18.86
N SER A 400 6.37 -13.46 -17.85
CA SER A 400 5.74 -12.97 -16.62
C SER A 400 6.64 -11.97 -15.90
N THR A 401 6.03 -10.91 -15.40
CA THR A 401 6.69 -9.89 -14.59
C THR A 401 6.08 -9.80 -13.19
N ALA A 402 5.27 -10.80 -12.83
CA ALA A 402 4.70 -10.92 -11.51
C ALA A 402 5.82 -11.10 -10.48
N PRO A 403 5.74 -10.46 -9.31
CA PRO A 403 6.59 -10.83 -8.20
C PRO A 403 6.33 -12.31 -7.83
N THR A 404 7.38 -13.02 -7.43
CA THR A 404 7.31 -14.47 -7.22
C THR A 404 7.34 -14.81 -5.71
N PRO A 405 6.31 -15.47 -5.16
CA PRO A 405 6.34 -15.91 -3.77
C PRO A 405 7.34 -17.05 -3.56
N GLN A 406 7.61 -17.35 -2.30
CA GLN A 406 8.35 -18.55 -1.90
C GLN A 406 7.42 -19.44 -1.07
N PHE A 407 7.57 -20.75 -1.19
CA PHE A 407 6.79 -21.73 -0.46
C PHE A 407 7.69 -22.62 0.40
N ALA A 408 7.25 -22.90 1.63
CA ALA A 408 7.82 -23.96 2.45
C ALA A 408 7.00 -25.23 2.23
N ILE A 409 7.48 -26.10 1.35
CA ILE A 409 6.80 -27.33 0.93
C ILE A 409 7.22 -28.47 1.86
N THR A 410 6.26 -29.07 2.55
CA THR A 410 6.48 -30.21 3.42
C THR A 410 5.93 -31.49 2.79
N ALA A 411 6.80 -32.50 2.67
CA ALA A 411 6.47 -33.81 2.14
C ALA A 411 5.49 -34.57 3.06
N PRO A 412 4.68 -35.49 2.51
CA PRO A 412 3.84 -36.35 3.33
C PRO A 412 4.71 -37.35 4.12
N GLY A 413 4.09 -38.10 5.04
CA GLY A 413 4.79 -39.12 5.84
C GLY A 413 5.40 -40.27 5.01
N THR A 414 5.03 -40.39 3.74
CA THR A 414 5.59 -41.35 2.77
C THR A 414 6.77 -40.78 1.96
N GLY A 415 7.06 -39.49 2.10
CA GLY A 415 8.02 -38.76 1.26
C GLY A 415 7.51 -38.50 -0.16
N VAL A 416 8.33 -37.83 -0.95
CA VAL A 416 8.10 -37.60 -2.39
C VAL A 416 9.11 -38.48 -3.15
N PRO A 417 8.68 -39.57 -3.83
CA PRO A 417 9.61 -40.58 -4.33
C PRO A 417 10.43 -40.12 -5.55
N ALA A 418 9.93 -39.15 -6.32
CA ALA A 418 10.56 -38.63 -7.53
C ALA A 418 10.13 -37.17 -7.80
N LEU A 419 10.87 -36.50 -8.69
CA LEU A 419 10.56 -35.14 -9.14
C LEU A 419 9.11 -35.05 -9.62
N THR A 420 8.32 -34.16 -9.02
CA THR A 420 6.89 -34.00 -9.30
C THR A 420 6.52 -32.53 -9.33
N THR A 421 5.61 -32.14 -10.23
CA THR A 421 5.01 -30.80 -10.21
C THR A 421 3.68 -30.83 -9.47
N ILE A 422 3.53 -29.97 -8.48
CA ILE A 422 2.29 -29.79 -7.71
C ILE A 422 1.70 -28.40 -7.95
N THR A 423 0.41 -28.25 -7.64
CA THR A 423 -0.26 -26.94 -7.61
C THR A 423 -0.35 -26.47 -6.16
N VAL A 424 0.12 -25.26 -5.90
CA VAL A 424 0.17 -24.64 -4.57
C VAL A 424 -0.60 -23.32 -4.63
N PRO A 425 -1.66 -23.14 -3.81
CA PRO A 425 -2.34 -21.86 -3.70
C PRO A 425 -1.45 -20.87 -2.94
N GLY A 426 -1.36 -19.64 -3.43
CA GLY A 426 -0.68 -18.55 -2.74
C GLY A 426 -1.44 -17.24 -2.82
N ILE A 427 -1.18 -16.35 -1.87
CA ILE A 427 -1.80 -15.03 -1.81
C ILE A 427 -0.97 -13.98 -2.56
N GLN A 428 -1.67 -13.07 -3.25
CA GLN A 428 -1.14 -11.85 -3.84
C GLN A 428 -2.01 -10.65 -3.44
N ILE A 429 -1.42 -9.46 -3.37
CA ILE A 429 -2.12 -8.18 -3.23
C ILE A 429 -1.79 -7.30 -4.41
N GLN A 430 -2.81 -6.71 -5.04
CA GLN A 430 -2.66 -5.60 -5.96
C GLN A 430 -3.36 -4.36 -5.40
N TYR A 431 -2.85 -3.18 -5.73
CA TYR A 431 -3.57 -1.95 -5.46
C TYR A 431 -3.38 -0.91 -6.57
N SER A 432 -4.38 -0.04 -6.69
CA SER A 432 -4.33 1.19 -7.48
C SER A 432 -4.74 2.34 -6.59
N GLN A 433 -3.85 3.31 -6.41
CA GLN A 433 -4.09 4.51 -5.63
C GLN A 433 -4.05 5.74 -6.53
N MET A 434 -5.09 6.57 -6.45
CA MET A 434 -5.15 7.87 -7.11
C MET A 434 -5.12 8.97 -6.06
N VAL A 435 -4.25 9.95 -6.25
CA VAL A 435 -4.19 11.18 -5.46
C VAL A 435 -4.39 12.36 -6.41
N HIS A 436 -5.28 13.28 -6.05
CA HIS A 436 -5.36 14.57 -6.71
C HIS A 436 -4.43 15.55 -6.00
N LEU A 437 -3.60 16.28 -6.74
CA LEU A 437 -2.96 17.50 -6.25
C LEU A 437 -3.48 18.71 -7.01
N ASN A 438 -3.62 19.83 -6.32
CA ASN A 438 -3.99 21.11 -6.92
C ASN A 438 -2.79 22.06 -6.80
N PHE A 439 -2.33 22.56 -7.95
CA PHE A 439 -1.33 23.62 -8.04
C PHE A 439 -1.40 24.29 -9.41
N GLY A 440 -0.86 25.51 -9.50
CA GLY A 440 -0.75 26.29 -10.74
C GLY A 440 -0.39 27.75 -10.49
N PRO A 441 0.03 28.51 -11.53
CA PRO A 441 0.56 29.88 -11.43
C PRO A 441 -0.41 30.89 -10.82
N ASN A 442 -1.72 30.70 -11.01
CA ASN A 442 -2.76 31.60 -10.54
C ASN A 442 -4.16 30.95 -10.65
N PRO A 443 -5.21 31.58 -10.07
CA PRO A 443 -6.60 31.09 -10.03
C PRO A 443 -7.27 30.69 -11.34
N ASN A 444 -6.79 31.22 -12.47
CA ASN A 444 -7.33 30.93 -13.79
C ASN A 444 -6.59 29.80 -14.52
N LEU A 445 -5.49 29.33 -13.94
CA LEU A 445 -4.62 28.27 -14.45
C LEU A 445 -4.38 27.15 -13.43
N MET A 446 -5.08 27.15 -12.29
CA MET A 446 -4.99 26.05 -11.33
C MET A 446 -5.60 24.79 -11.96
N LEU A 447 -4.80 23.73 -11.98
CA LEU A 447 -5.22 22.41 -12.43
C LEU A 447 -5.28 21.46 -11.23
N THR A 448 -6.12 20.45 -11.38
CA THR A 448 -6.05 19.23 -10.59
C THR A 448 -5.26 18.20 -11.38
N TRP A 449 -4.27 17.61 -10.73
CA TRP A 449 -3.30 16.69 -11.28
C TRP A 449 -3.55 15.31 -10.67
N PRO A 450 -4.08 14.35 -11.43
CA PRO A 450 -4.16 12.97 -10.98
C PRO A 450 -2.78 12.33 -10.94
N HIS A 451 -2.42 11.77 -9.80
CA HIS A 451 -1.24 10.94 -9.59
C HIS A 451 -1.69 9.54 -9.29
N VAL A 452 -1.06 8.57 -9.93
CA VAL A 452 -1.46 7.18 -9.79
C VAL A 452 -0.24 6.34 -9.45
N SER A 453 -0.38 5.56 -8.39
CA SER A 453 0.56 4.53 -7.99
C SER A 453 -0.14 3.18 -8.04
N VAL A 454 0.50 2.19 -8.67
CA VAL A 454 0.00 0.83 -8.77
C VAL A 454 1.10 -0.15 -8.38
N ALA A 455 0.76 -1.24 -7.71
CA ALA A 455 1.71 -2.30 -7.44
C ALA A 455 1.05 -3.68 -7.37
N THR A 456 1.85 -4.71 -7.65
CA THR A 456 1.55 -6.11 -7.38
C THR A 456 2.56 -6.62 -6.36
N LEU A 457 2.08 -7.24 -5.28
CA LEU A 457 2.88 -7.63 -4.13
C LEU A 457 2.57 -9.07 -3.71
N VAL A 458 3.59 -9.81 -3.31
CA VAL A 458 3.47 -11.18 -2.76
C VAL A 458 4.13 -11.26 -1.38
N PRO A 459 3.76 -12.23 -0.53
CA PRO A 459 4.39 -12.41 0.77
C PRO A 459 5.92 -12.52 0.67
N THR A 460 6.63 -11.80 1.53
CA THR A 460 8.10 -11.87 1.61
C THR A 460 8.57 -13.12 2.34
N GLY A 461 7.75 -13.65 3.25
CA GLY A 461 8.01 -14.89 3.97
C GLY A 461 7.53 -16.11 3.19
N PRO A 462 8.17 -17.29 3.34
CA PRO A 462 7.69 -18.52 2.73
C PRO A 462 6.28 -18.90 3.21
N GLN A 463 5.39 -19.19 2.28
CA GLN A 463 4.05 -19.67 2.58
C GLN A 463 4.09 -21.20 2.82
N PRO A 464 3.63 -21.70 3.98
CA PRO A 464 3.67 -23.13 4.27
C PRO A 464 2.65 -23.90 3.43
N PHE A 465 3.05 -25.04 2.89
CA PHE A 465 2.18 -25.96 2.17
C PHE A 465 2.55 -27.41 2.46
N GLN A 466 1.58 -28.19 2.94
CA GLN A 466 1.72 -29.61 3.19
C GLN A 466 1.18 -30.38 1.97
N ILE A 467 2.03 -31.19 1.34
CA ILE A 467 1.58 -32.15 0.32
C ILE A 467 0.70 -33.20 1.03
N LYS A 468 -0.49 -33.42 0.47
CA LYS A 468 -1.46 -34.39 1.00
C LYS A 468 -1.13 -35.81 0.60
#